data_AF-A0A3M3BSP6-F1
#
_entry.id   AF-A0A3M3BSP6-F1
#
_cell.length_a   1.000
_cell.length_b   1.000
_cell.length_c   1.000
_cell.angle_alpha   90.00
_cell.angle_beta   90.00
_cell.angle_gamma   90.00
#
_symmetry.space_group_name_H-M   'P 1'
#
loop_
_entity.id
_entity.type
_entity.pdbx_description
1 polymer ?
#
loop_
_entity_poly.entity_id
_entity_poly.type
_entity_poly.pdbx_seq_one_letter_code
_entity_poly.pdbx_strand_id
1 'polypeptide(L)'
;MDLVVARPEGLYCPPGDFYIDPWRPVERAVITHAHGDHARTGNQHYLSAASGEGILRSRLGQDINLQTLEYGETITHHGVKLSLHPAGHVLGSAQV
;
A
#
# COMPACT_ATOMS: atom_id res chain seq x y z
N MET A 1 15.56 -6.61 -14.82
CA MET A 1 14.74 -5.42 -14.55
C MET A 1 14.50 -5.39 -13.06
N ASP A 2 14.70 -4.24 -12.42
CA ASP A 2 14.55 -4.13 -10.97
C ASP A 2 13.08 -4.26 -10.58
N LEU A 3 12.82 -4.94 -9.46
CA LEU A 3 11.47 -5.16 -8.96
C LEU A 3 10.85 -3.86 -8.46
N VAL A 4 11.65 -2.98 -7.86
CA VAL A 4 11.25 -1.66 -7.34
C VAL A 4 12.25 -0.61 -7.78
N VAL A 5 11.76 0.52 -8.27
CA VAL A 5 12.55 1.68 -8.72
C VAL A 5 12.01 2.97 -8.12
N ALA A 6 12.88 3.96 -7.90
CA ALA A 6 12.44 5.28 -7.45
C ALA A 6 11.85 6.10 -8.62
N ARG A 7 10.75 6.79 -8.36
CA ARG A 7 10.10 7.75 -9.28
C ARG A 7 9.71 9.02 -8.53
N PRO A 8 9.38 10.13 -9.23
CA PRO A 8 8.92 11.37 -8.61
C PRO A 8 7.64 11.27 -7.78
N GLU A 9 6.92 10.16 -7.81
CA GLU A 9 5.73 9.87 -7.01
C GLU A 9 6.02 8.96 -5.81
N GLY A 10 7.12 8.19 -5.82
CA GLY A 10 7.44 7.21 -4.78
C GLY A 10 8.23 6.00 -5.27
N LEU A 11 8.21 4.93 -4.48
CA LEU A 11 8.75 3.62 -4.87
C LEU A 11 7.76 2.94 -5.80
N TYR A 12 8.18 2.63 -7.02
CA TYR A 12 7.33 2.05 -8.06
C TYR A 12 7.75 0.62 -8.36
N CYS A 13 6.79 -0.29 -8.48
CA CYS A 13 7.00 -1.65 -8.97
C CYS A 13 6.59 -1.70 -10.46
N PRO A 14 7.52 -1.64 -11.44
CA PRO A 14 7.17 -1.67 -12.85
C PRO A 14 6.41 -2.92 -13.30
N PRO A 15 6.79 -4.17 -12.92
CA PRO A 15 6.05 -5.34 -13.37
C PRO A 15 4.67 -5.46 -12.72
N GLY A 16 4.48 -4.87 -11.54
CA GLY A 16 3.21 -4.84 -10.84
C GLY A 16 2.33 -3.64 -11.22
N ASP A 17 2.89 -2.56 -11.74
CA ASP A 17 2.20 -1.29 -11.97
C ASP A 17 1.47 -0.73 -10.72
N PHE A 18 2.19 -0.66 -9.60
CA PHE A 18 1.75 -0.03 -8.37
C PHE A 18 2.90 0.70 -7.67
N TYR A 19 2.56 1.62 -6.76
CA TYR A 19 3.52 2.31 -5.91
C TYR A 19 3.43 1.81 -4.47
N ILE A 20 4.55 1.84 -3.76
CA ILE A 20 4.61 1.62 -2.31
C ILE A 20 4.82 2.99 -1.66
N ASP A 21 3.91 3.35 -0.74
CA ASP A 21 3.90 4.62 -0.01
C ASP A 21 4.17 5.85 -0.88
N PRO A 22 3.36 6.09 -1.93
CA PRO A 22 3.56 7.23 -2.81
C PRO A 22 3.31 8.55 -2.08
N TRP A 23 4.17 9.54 -2.32
CA TRP A 23 4.02 10.90 -1.79
C TRP A 23 3.18 11.81 -2.70
N ARG A 24 2.75 11.33 -3.88
CA ARG A 24 1.80 11.98 -4.81
C ARG A 24 0.64 11.03 -5.15
N PRO A 25 -0.54 11.55 -5.57
CA PRO A 25 -1.64 10.73 -6.07
C PRO A 25 -1.22 9.83 -7.24
N VAL A 26 -1.58 8.55 -7.18
CA VAL A 26 -1.33 7.52 -8.21
C VAL A 26 -2.54 6.60 -8.39
N GLU A 27 -2.51 5.77 -9.43
CA GLU A 27 -3.57 4.80 -9.69
C GLU A 27 -3.68 3.74 -8.59
N ARG A 28 -2.56 3.13 -8.16
CA ARG A 28 -2.53 2.05 -7.17
C ARG A 28 -1.42 2.26 -6.15
N ALA A 29 -1.82 2.31 -4.88
CA ALA A 29 -0.91 2.51 -3.75
C ALA A 29 -0.98 1.32 -2.79
N VAL A 30 0.15 0.69 -2.54
CA VAL A 30 0.37 -0.19 -1.40
C VAL A 30 0.83 0.68 -0.24
N ILE A 31 0.04 0.73 0.83
CA ILE A 31 0.31 1.52 2.03
C ILE A 31 0.87 0.61 3.11
N THR A 32 2.12 0.84 3.51
CA THR A 32 2.78 0.02 4.53
C THR A 32 2.19 0.25 5.91
N HIS A 33 1.79 1.48 6.24
CA HIS A 33 1.14 1.82 7.50
C HIS A 33 0.47 3.20 7.48
N ALA A 34 -0.37 3.47 8.48
CA ALA A 34 -1.25 4.63 8.51
C ALA A 34 -0.62 5.92 9.09
N HIS A 35 0.70 6.12 8.96
CA HIS A 35 1.30 7.42 9.22
C HIS A 35 1.04 8.41 8.06
N GLY A 36 0.98 9.70 8.36
CA GLY A 36 0.51 10.73 7.41
C GLY A 36 1.50 11.05 6.27
N ASP A 37 2.76 10.66 6.42
CA ASP A 37 3.79 10.70 5.40
C ASP A 37 3.69 9.54 4.39
N HIS A 38 3.08 8.41 4.77
CA HIS A 38 2.83 7.24 3.92
C HIS A 38 1.41 7.22 3.35
N ALA A 39 0.39 7.33 4.21
CA ALA A 39 -1.02 7.32 3.85
C ALA A 39 -1.49 8.68 3.35
N ARG A 40 -1.18 9.00 2.09
CA ARG A 40 -1.62 10.22 1.38
C ARG A 40 -2.95 10.02 0.66
N THR A 41 -3.79 11.06 0.66
CA THR A 41 -5.07 11.07 -0.07
C THR A 41 -4.86 11.26 -1.58
N GLY A 42 -5.87 10.88 -2.37
CA GLY A 42 -5.91 11.11 -3.82
C GLY A 42 -5.53 9.92 -4.69
N ASN A 43 -4.99 8.83 -4.13
CA ASN A 43 -4.82 7.59 -4.90
C ASN A 43 -6.19 6.98 -5.24
N GLN A 44 -6.28 6.32 -6.40
CA GLN A 44 -7.54 5.70 -6.86
C GLN A 44 -7.83 4.37 -6.16
N HIS A 45 -6.78 3.58 -5.89
CA HIS A 45 -6.85 2.31 -5.18
C HIS A 45 -5.78 2.23 -4.09
N TYR A 46 -6.17 1.70 -2.93
CA TYR A 46 -5.29 1.45 -1.79
C TYR A 46 -5.26 -0.04 -1.47
N LEU A 47 -4.09 -0.55 -1.11
CA LEU A 47 -3.89 -1.89 -0.55
C LEU A 47 -3.14 -1.77 0.78
N SER A 48 -3.61 -2.42 1.84
CA SER A 48 -2.90 -2.45 3.13
C SER A 48 -3.16 -3.72 3.92
N ALA A 49 -2.49 -3.88 5.07
CA ALA A 49 -2.82 -4.95 6.00
C ALA A 49 -4.21 -4.72 6.63
N ALA A 50 -4.99 -5.80 6.78
CA ALA A 50 -6.35 -5.77 7.33
C ALA A 50 -6.40 -5.18 8.75
N SER A 51 -5.42 -5.50 9.59
CA SER A 51 -5.32 -4.93 10.94
C SER A 51 -5.18 -3.40 10.99
N GLY A 52 -4.82 -2.74 9.88
CA GLY A 52 -4.71 -1.29 9.76
C GLY A 52 -5.94 -0.58 9.19
N GLU A 53 -6.99 -1.31 8.76
CA GLU A 53 -8.11 -0.77 7.99
C GLU A 53 -8.79 0.42 8.67
N GLY A 54 -9.16 0.27 9.95
CA GLY A 54 -9.88 1.31 10.69
C GLY A 54 -9.09 2.62 10.81
N ILE A 55 -7.75 2.53 10.96
CA ILE A 55 -6.89 3.71 11.05
C ILE A 55 -6.78 4.38 9.68
N LEU A 56 -6.65 3.60 8.60
CA LEU A 56 -6.58 4.13 7.25
C LEU A 56 -7.89 4.82 6.83
N ARG A 57 -9.06 4.21 7.08
CA ARG A 57 -10.36 4.85 6.80
C ARG A 57 -10.57 6.11 7.62
N SER A 58 -10.15 6.12 8.89
CA SER A 58 -10.19 7.32 9.73
C SER A 58 -9.33 8.45 9.17
N ARG A 59 -8.16 8.13 8.61
CA ARG A 59 -7.22 9.11 8.05
C ARG A 59 -7.55 9.58 6.63
N LEU A 60 -7.90 8.65 5.76
CA LEU A 60 -8.02 8.88 4.32
C LEU A 60 -9.47 9.09 3.86
N GLY A 61 -10.44 8.78 4.72
CA GLY A 61 -11.87 8.85 4.43
C GLY A 61 -12.53 7.47 4.46
N GLN A 62 -13.80 7.42 4.87
CA GLN A 62 -14.55 6.15 4.98
C GLN A 62 -14.79 5.51 3.61
N ASP A 63 -14.93 6.33 2.57
CA ASP A 63 -15.33 5.93 1.22
C ASP A 63 -14.14 5.65 0.27
N ILE A 64 -12.90 5.60 0.79
CA ILE A 64 -11.76 5.23 -0.03
C ILE A 64 -11.90 3.80 -0.59
N ASN A 65 -11.36 3.60 -1.79
CA ASN A 65 -11.26 2.27 -2.39
C ASN A 65 -10.06 1.51 -1.79
N LEU A 66 -10.29 0.93 -0.61
CA LEU A 66 -9.30 0.17 0.14
C LEU A 66 -9.58 -1.33 0.03
N GLN A 67 -8.62 -2.05 -0.55
CA GLN A 67 -8.48 -3.50 -0.42
C GLN A 67 -7.56 -3.80 0.76
N THR A 68 -7.86 -4.84 1.53
CA THR A 68 -6.99 -5.30 2.61
C THR A 68 -6.57 -6.75 2.43
N LEU A 69 -5.44 -7.11 3.01
CA LEU A 69 -4.93 -8.49 3.08
C LEU A 69 -4.62 -8.87 4.53
N GLU A 70 -4.89 -10.12 4.88
CA GLU A 70 -4.32 -10.69 6.11
C GLU A 70 -2.81 -10.85 5.95
N TYR A 71 -2.07 -10.81 7.06
CA TYR A 71 -0.63 -11.02 7.00
C TYR A 71 -0.30 -12.42 6.42
N GLY A 72 0.64 -12.46 5.49
CA GLY A 72 1.03 -13.67 4.77
C GLY A 72 0.08 -14.08 3.64
N GLU A 73 -1.10 -13.46 3.51
CA GLU A 73 -1.96 -13.64 2.35
C GLU A 73 -1.25 -13.12 1.10
N THR A 74 -1.36 -13.87 0.00
CA THR A 74 -0.70 -13.54 -1.27
C THR A 74 -1.73 -13.34 -2.36
N ILE A 75 -1.64 -12.21 -3.05
CA ILE A 75 -2.36 -11.96 -4.31
C ILE A 75 -1.40 -11.98 -5.49
N THR A 76 -1.96 -12.22 -6.68
CA THR A 76 -1.22 -12.03 -7.93
C THR A 76 -1.77 -10.80 -8.64
N HIS A 77 -0.90 -9.85 -8.96
CA HIS A 77 -1.24 -8.62 -9.66
C HIS A 77 -0.26 -8.40 -10.81
N HIS A 78 -0.76 -8.34 -12.05
CA HIS A 78 0.05 -8.28 -13.28
C HIS A 78 1.19 -9.33 -13.33
N GLY A 79 0.95 -10.53 -12.79
CA GLY A 79 1.94 -11.61 -12.73
C GLY A 79 2.96 -11.50 -11.60
N VAL A 80 2.91 -10.43 -10.79
CA VAL A 80 3.71 -10.27 -9.56
C VAL A 80 2.95 -10.85 -8.37
N LYS A 81 3.63 -11.65 -7.54
CA LYS A 81 3.10 -12.06 -6.23
C LYS A 81 3.35 -10.95 -5.23
N LEU A 82 2.30 -10.54 -4.52
CA LEU A 82 2.32 -9.49 -3.52
C LEU A 82 1.73 -10.02 -2.22
N SER A 83 2.42 -9.78 -1.10
CA SER A 83 2.00 -10.20 0.24
C SER A 83 2.46 -9.19 1.27
N LEU A 84 1.77 -9.10 2.40
CA LEU A 84 2.12 -8.18 3.47
C LEU A 84 2.56 -8.96 4.72
N HIS A 85 3.64 -8.54 5.36
CA HIS A 85 4.23 -9.22 6.53
C HIS A 85 4.35 -8.26 7.72
N PRO A 86 4.15 -8.70 8.98
CA PRO A 86 4.16 -7.79 10.13
C PRO A 86 5.51 -7.06 10.25
N ALA A 87 5.49 -5.72 10.27
CA ALA A 87 6.72 -4.92 10.41
C ALA A 87 7.12 -4.64 11.86
N GLY A 88 6.25 -4.91 12.83
CA GLY A 88 6.53 -4.68 14.26
C GLY A 88 6.64 -3.19 14.65
N HIS A 89 6.02 -2.29 13.88
CA HIS A 89 6.14 -0.84 14.10
C HIS A 89 4.90 -0.22 14.77
N VAL A 90 3.75 -0.25 14.10
CA VAL A 90 2.45 0.25 14.61
C VAL A 90 1.34 -0.74 14.22
N LEU A 91 0.14 -0.61 14.79
CA LEU A 91 -0.99 -1.44 14.38
C LEU A 91 -1.23 -1.30 12.88
N GLY A 92 -1.28 -2.43 12.16
CA GLY A 92 -1.43 -2.45 10.71
C GLY A 92 -0.14 -2.25 9.91
N SER A 93 1.04 -2.13 10.54
CA SER A 93 2.28 -1.92 9.81
C SER A 93 2.79 -3.19 9.12
N ALA A 94 3.11 -3.08 7.84
CA ALA A 94 3.54 -4.17 7.00
C ALA A 94 4.86 -3.90 6.24
N GLN A 95 5.67 -4.95 6.10
CA GLN A 95 6.64 -5.10 5.01
C GLN A 95 5.90 -5.61 3.76
N VAL A 96 6.41 -5.26 2.58
CA VAL A 96 5.82 -5.55 1.26
C VAL A 96 6.74 -6.47 0.47
#